data_AF-A0A9D6MGJ3-F1
#
_entry.id   AF-A0A9D6MGJ3-F1
#
_cell.length_a   1.000
_cell.length_b   1.000
_cell.length_c   1.000
_cell.angle_alpha   90.00
_cell.angle_beta   90.00
_cell.angle_gamma   90.00
#
_symmetry.space_group_name_H-M   'P 1'
#
loop_
_entity.id
_entity.type
_entity.pdbx_description
1 polymer ?
#
loop_
_entity_poly.entity_id
_entity_poly.type
_entity_poly.pdbx_seq_one_letter_code
_entity_poly.pdbx_strand_id
1 'polypeptide(L)' 'MGGHVLRGAAAELMEPEFCRRELLAENPLAWMIEVDGLIVDARTMPLEIQEEAWRRGLIPDLP' A
#
# COMPACT_ATOMS: atom_id res chain seq x y z
N MET A 1 -9.61 -6.02 -20.76
CA MET A 1 -8.19 -6.14 -20.39
C MET A 1 -7.64 -4.73 -20.17
N GLY A 2 -7.99 -4.11 -19.04
CA GLY A 2 -7.50 -2.78 -18.66
C GLY A 2 -6.58 -2.96 -17.47
N GLY A 3 -5.29 -2.73 -17.65
CA GLY A 3 -4.31 -2.88 -16.58
C GLY A 3 -4.37 -1.67 -15.66
N HIS A 4 -4.75 -1.89 -14.40
CA HIS A 4 -4.62 -0.86 -13.36
C HIS A 4 -3.13 -0.61 -13.11
N VAL A 5 -2.70 0.64 -13.25
CA VAL A 5 -1.31 1.02 -12.97
C VAL A 5 -1.22 1.35 -11.48
N LEU A 6 -0.47 0.52 -10.73
CA LEU A 6 -0.18 0.75 -9.32
C LEU A 6 1.21 1.38 -9.14
N ARG A 7 1.29 2.51 -8.44
CA ARG A 7 2.55 3.15 -8.02
C ARG A 7 2.56 3.33 -6.49
N GLY A 8 3.69 3.00 -5.86
CA GLY A 8 3.89 3.18 -4.43
C GLY A 8 4.34 4.61 -4.12
N ALA A 9 3.60 5.32 -3.26
CA ALA A 9 3.90 6.69 -2.88
C ALA A 9 4.82 6.78 -1.63
N ALA A 10 4.95 5.70 -0.85
CA ALA A 10 5.49 5.76 0.51
C ALA A 10 6.98 5.39 0.67
N ALA A 11 7.69 5.03 -0.39
CA ALA A 11 9.06 4.47 -0.28
C ALA A 11 10.11 5.48 0.24
N GLU A 12 9.82 6.78 0.26
CA GLU A 12 10.78 7.82 0.63
C GLU A 12 10.72 8.29 2.09
N LEU A 13 9.79 7.77 2.91
CA LEU A 13 9.57 8.22 4.31
C LEU A 13 9.73 7.11 5.36
N MET A 14 10.50 6.05 5.10
CA MET A 14 10.81 5.06 6.15
C MET A 14 11.91 5.58 7.09
N GLU A 15 11.56 6.50 7.98
CA GLU A 15 12.38 6.80 9.16
C GLU A 15 12.41 5.57 10.11
N PRO A 16 13.55 5.22 10.72
CA PRO A 16 13.72 4.00 11.52
C PRO A 16 12.73 3.84 12.69
N GLU A 17 12.18 4.95 13.16
CA GLU A 17 11.17 4.99 14.24
C GLU A 17 9.79 4.48 13.81
N PHE A 18 9.49 4.47 12.50
CA PHE A 18 8.34 3.78 11.92
C PHE A 18 8.61 2.29 11.67
N CYS A 19 9.82 1.75 11.90
CA CYS A 19 10.07 0.31 11.71
C CYS A 19 9.41 -0.59 12.77
N ARG A 20 8.71 -0.04 13.77
CA ARG A 20 7.87 -0.83 14.67
C ARG A 20 6.61 -1.24 13.91
N ARG A 21 6.45 -2.54 13.67
CA ARG A 21 5.37 -3.14 12.86
C ARG A 21 3.97 -2.67 13.29
N GLU A 22 3.78 -2.46 14.60
CA GLU A 22 2.53 -1.98 15.17
C GLU A 22 2.24 -0.51 14.78
N LEU A 23 3.26 0.36 14.72
CA LEU A 23 3.10 1.77 14.33
C LEU A 23 2.84 1.92 12.82
N LEU A 24 3.38 1.03 11.98
CA LEU A 24 3.07 0.99 10.53
C LEU A 24 1.65 0.51 10.25
N ALA A 25 1.14 -0.45 11.03
CA ALA A 25 -0.25 -0.89 10.92
C ALA A 25 -1.22 0.24 11.27
N GLU A 26 -0.86 1.05 12.27
CA GLU A 26 -1.63 2.20 12.76
C GLU A 26 -1.43 3.48 11.92
N ASN A 27 -0.36 3.59 11.13
CA ASN A 27 -0.14 4.75 10.27
C ASN A 27 -1.02 4.66 9.01
N PRO A 28 -2.07 5.50 8.88
CA PRO A 28 -2.99 5.45 7.75
C PRO A 28 -2.33 5.85 6.42
N LEU A 29 -1.14 6.46 6.44
CA LEU A 29 -0.43 6.88 5.24
C LEU A 29 0.56 5.84 4.70
N ALA A 30 0.88 4.81 5.49
CA ALA A 30 1.92 3.83 5.13
C ALA A 30 1.56 2.98 3.90
N TRP A 31 0.26 2.81 3.62
CA TRP A 31 -0.26 1.89 2.61
C TRP A 31 -0.98 2.60 1.46
N MET A 32 -0.71 3.91 1.31
CA MET A 32 -1.30 4.71 0.24
C MET A 32 -0.63 4.41 -1.10
N ILE A 33 -1.44 4.00 -2.07
CA ILE A 33 -1.02 3.70 -3.44
C ILE A 33 -1.81 4.55 -4.43
N GLU A 34 -1.22 4.78 -5.61
CA GLU A 34 -1.96 5.35 -6.73
C GLU A 34 -2.60 4.20 -7.53
N VAL A 35 -3.93 4.23 -7.67
CA VAL A 35 -4.71 3.33 -8.54
C VAL A 35 -5.44 4.22 -9.55
N ASP A 36 -5.13 4.06 -10.84
CA ASP A 36 -5.74 4.84 -11.93
C ASP A 36 -5.72 6.37 -11.71
N GLY A 37 -4.64 6.88 -11.11
CA GLY A 37 -4.47 8.31 -10.82
C GLY A 37 -5.13 8.80 -9.52
N LEU A 38 -5.74 7.92 -8.73
CA LEU A 38 -6.30 8.23 -7.41
C LEU A 38 -5.43 7.64 -6.29
N ILE A 39 -5.11 8.45 -5.29
CA ILE A 39 -4.42 8.00 -4.07
C ILE A 39 -5.44 7.36 -3.13
N VAL A 40 -5.25 6.08 -2.82
CA VAL A 40 -6.17 5.25 -2.00
C VAL A 40 -5.39 4.40 -1.00
N ASP A 41 -6.02 4.01 0.13
CA ASP A 41 -5.45 3.02 1.04
C ASP A 41 -5.59 1.63 0.40
N ALA A 42 -4.46 1.00 0.08
CA ALA A 42 -4.40 -0.30 -0.58
C ALA A 42 -5.22 -1.38 0.15
N ARG A 43 -5.28 -1.35 1.48
CA ARG A 43 -5.97 -2.37 2.30
C ARG A 43 -7.49 -2.30 2.20
N THR A 44 -8.03 -1.21 1.66
CA THR A 44 -9.47 -0.99 1.49
C THR A 44 -9.98 -1.28 0.09
N MET A 45 -9.08 -1.60 -0.85
CA MET A 45 -9.39 -1.85 -2.25
C MET A 45 -9.94 -3.26 -2.50
N PRO A 46 -10.50 -3.57 -3.69
CA PRO A 46 -10.89 -4.94 -4.05
C PRO A 46 -9.72 -5.93 -3.96
N LEU A 47 -10.03 -7.21 -3.72
CA LEU A 47 -9.04 -8.27 -3.46
C LEU A 47 -7.98 -8.37 -4.56
N GLU A 48 -8.37 -8.18 -5.83
CA GLU A 48 -7.46 -8.25 -6.98
C GLU A 48 -6.35 -7.18 -6.90
N ILE A 49 -6.69 -5.98 -6.39
CA ILE A 49 -5.73 -4.89 -6.19
C ILE A 49 -4.87 -5.15 -4.95
N GLN A 50 -5.46 -5.73 -3.91
CA GLN A 50 -4.74 -6.11 -2.70
C GLN A 50 -3.70 -7.22 -2.99
N GLU A 51 -4.06 -8.22 -3.78
CA GLU A 51 -3.15 -9.29 -4.22
C GLU A 51 -1.97 -8.74 -5.03
N GLU A 52 -2.23 -7.78 -5.92
CA GLU A 52 -1.18 -7.08 -6.66
C GLU A 52 -0.29 -6.25 -5.74
N ALA A 53 -0.88 -5.52 -4.78
CA ALA A 53 -0.14 -4.74 -3.80
C ALA A 53 0.74 -5.62 -2.92
N TRP A 54 0.22 -6.76 -2.43
CA TRP A 54 0.95 -7.73 -1.63
C TRP A 54 2.10 -8.36 -2.42
N ARG A 55 1.85 -8.81 -3.65
CA ARG A 55 2.88 -9.38 -4.53
C ARG A 55 4.00 -8.39 -4.84
N ARG A 56 3.70 -7.09 -4.86
CA ARG A 56 4.69 -6.01 -5.03
C ARG A 56 5.35 -5.56 -3.72
N GLY A 57 4.96 -6.11 -2.57
CA GLY A 57 5.46 -5.71 -1.26
C GLY A 57 4.98 -4.34 -0.79
N LEU A 58 3.88 -3.83 -1.37
CA LEU A 58 3.28 -2.53 -1.03
C LEU A 58 2.41 -2.60 0.22
N ILE A 59 1.95 -3.79 0.61
CA ILE A 59 1.25 -4.06 1.88
C ILE A 59 1.82 -5.32 2.53
N PRO A 60 1.76 -5.44 3.87
CA PRO A 60 2.41 -6.54 4.59
C PRO A 60 1.67 -7.88 4.48
N ASP A 61 0.35 -7.85 4.37
CA ASP A 61 -0.53 -9.01 4.38
C ASP A 61 -1.87 -8.71 3.67
N LEU A 62 -2.59 -9.78 3.32
CA LEU A 62 -3.95 -9.73 2.82
C LEU A 62 -4.92 -9.88 4.00
N PRO A 63 -6.02 -9.09 4.08
CA PRO A 63 -7.09 -9.26 5.05
C PRO A 63 -7.82 -10.61 4.94
#